data_AF-A0A933QSZ7-F1
#
_entry.id   AF-A0A933QSZ7-F1
#
_cell.length_a   1.000
_cell.length_b   1.000
_cell.length_c   1.000
_cell.angle_alpha   90.00
_cell.angle_beta   90.00
_cell.angle_gamma   90.00
#
_symmetry.space_group_name_H-M   'P 1'
#
loop_
_entity.id
_entity.type
_entity.pdbx_description
1 polymer ?
#
loop_
_entity_poly.entity_id
_entity_poly.type
_entity_poly.pdbx_seq_one_letter_code
_entity_poly.pdbx_strand_id
1 'polypeptide(L)'
;MYPFPNEPKKIIERIKRYERELRKEAERFGHISDDAGKRYLLGPLYLLVNDLKGAVTSFEWYARTFPDDMGEPFHYLCWALALYRSGDLVGASRRLRQAMLSNLYLLPHLLGIEQPKLNIRHGSNVDQKEYLQYLPHEFIELWDTKALQWARETFTSPESSRMRNRFIEIGRQLLNEPVGPNRKQLVAEEFELRRGQIGDTPTKK
;
A
#
# COMPACT_ATOMS: atom_id res chain seq x y z
N MET A 1 -7.09 -7.11 15.87
CA MET A 1 -5.88 -7.71 15.27
C MET A 1 -6.32 -8.87 14.40
N TYR A 2 -5.86 -9.01 13.16
CA TYR A 2 -6.17 -10.19 12.34
C TYR A 2 -5.32 -11.36 12.85
N PRO A 3 -5.88 -12.40 13.51
CA PRO A 3 -5.08 -13.56 13.82
C PRO A 3 -4.82 -14.33 12.51
N PHE A 4 -3.58 -14.29 12.03
CA PHE A 4 -3.16 -15.24 11.00
C PHE A 4 -2.83 -16.56 11.66
N PRO A 5 -3.27 -17.69 11.06
CA PRO A 5 -2.90 -18.99 11.59
C PRO A 5 -1.43 -19.24 11.25
N ASN A 6 -0.65 -19.69 12.23
CA ASN A 6 0.76 -20.02 12.03
C ASN A 6 0.97 -21.25 11.13
N GLU A 7 -0.09 -22.04 10.89
CA GLU A 7 -0.06 -23.23 10.04
C GLU A 7 -0.26 -22.85 8.55
N PRO A 8 0.72 -23.10 7.66
CA PRO A 8 0.62 -22.77 6.24
C PRO A 8 -0.63 -23.35 5.56
N LYS A 9 -1.05 -24.56 5.96
CA LYS A 9 -2.27 -25.21 5.47
C LYS A 9 -3.52 -24.35 5.71
N LYS A 10 -3.67 -23.77 6.90
CA LYS A 10 -4.81 -22.90 7.25
C LYS A 10 -4.77 -21.58 6.50
N ILE A 11 -3.57 -21.06 6.19
CA ILE A 11 -3.41 -19.87 5.33
C ILE A 11 -3.87 -20.20 3.90
N ILE A 12 -3.46 -21.34 3.34
CA ILE A 12 -3.89 -21.79 2.00
C ILE A 12 -5.41 -22.00 1.93
N GLU A 13 -6.00 -22.60 2.96
CA GLU A 13 -7.46 -22.75 3.06
C GLU A 13 -8.18 -21.39 3.10
N ARG A 14 -7.62 -20.41 3.81
CA ARG A 14 -8.12 -19.03 3.86
C ARG A 14 -8.03 -18.35 2.49
N ILE A 15 -6.90 -18.47 1.79
CA ILE A 15 -6.72 -17.96 0.42
C ILE A 15 -7.82 -18.52 -0.50
N LYS A 16 -7.95 -19.86 -0.56
CA LYS A 16 -8.95 -20.53 -1.42
C LYS A 16 -10.38 -20.09 -1.10
N ARG A 17 -10.69 -19.87 0.19
CA ARG A 17 -11.99 -19.35 0.61
C ARG A 17 -12.22 -17.93 0.10
N TYR A 18 -11.27 -17.03 0.29
CA TYR A 18 -11.37 -15.64 -0.15
C TYR A 18 -11.51 -15.55 -1.67
N GLU A 19 -10.69 -16.27 -2.44
CA GLU A 19 -10.82 -16.30 -3.90
C GLU A 19 -12.19 -16.78 -4.36
N ARG A 20 -12.73 -17.83 -3.72
CA ARG A 20 -14.07 -18.36 -4.03
C ARG A 20 -15.16 -17.35 -3.69
N GLU A 21 -15.07 -16.66 -2.56
CA GLU A 21 -16.05 -15.65 -2.14
C GLU A 21 -16.05 -14.45 -3.11
N LEU A 22 -14.86 -13.92 -3.42
CA LEU A 22 -14.69 -12.81 -4.36
C LEU A 22 -15.20 -13.18 -5.76
N ARG A 23 -14.93 -14.40 -6.23
CA ARG A 23 -15.46 -14.90 -7.51
C ARG A 23 -16.98 -14.99 -7.50
N LYS A 24 -17.57 -15.53 -6.43
CA LYS A 24 -19.04 -15.63 -6.28
C LYS A 24 -19.71 -14.26 -6.25
N GLU A 25 -19.10 -13.27 -5.61
CA GLU A 25 -19.59 -11.88 -5.64
C GLU A 25 -19.58 -11.35 -7.08
N ALA A 26 -18.46 -11.49 -7.79
CA ALA A 26 -18.34 -11.05 -9.17
C ALA A 26 -19.37 -11.72 -10.10
N GLU A 27 -19.55 -13.04 -9.98
CA GLU A 27 -20.51 -13.82 -10.78
C GLU A 27 -21.96 -13.41 -10.49
N ARG A 28 -22.28 -13.14 -9.22
CA ARG A 28 -23.65 -12.83 -8.79
C ARG A 28 -24.05 -11.39 -9.07
N PHE A 29 -23.14 -10.44 -8.89
CA PHE A 29 -23.46 -9.01 -8.90
C PHE A 29 -22.80 -8.25 -10.07
N GLY A 30 -21.96 -8.91 -10.87
CA GLY A 30 -21.18 -8.26 -11.93
C GLY A 30 -20.04 -7.37 -11.41
N HIS A 31 -19.87 -7.28 -10.09
CA HIS A 31 -18.81 -6.53 -9.42
C HIS A 31 -18.49 -7.18 -8.06
N ILE A 32 -17.36 -6.79 -7.47
CA ILE A 32 -16.92 -7.26 -6.15
C ILE A 32 -17.07 -6.09 -5.17
N SER A 33 -17.94 -6.24 -4.17
CA SER A 33 -18.08 -5.24 -3.09
C SER A 33 -16.94 -5.39 -2.09
N ASP A 34 -16.65 -6.65 -1.72
CA ASP A 34 -15.63 -7.02 -0.75
C ASP A 34 -15.64 -6.17 0.54
N ASP A 35 -16.77 -6.23 1.25
CA ASP A 35 -17.02 -5.46 2.47
C ASP A 35 -16.05 -5.75 3.63
N ALA A 36 -15.25 -6.82 3.51
CA ALA A 36 -14.31 -7.27 4.53
C ALA A 36 -12.83 -7.08 4.14
N GLY A 37 -12.54 -6.43 3.00
CA GLY A 37 -11.18 -6.16 2.55
C GLY A 37 -10.36 -7.42 2.19
N LYS A 38 -11.01 -8.52 1.79
CA LYS A 38 -10.36 -9.77 1.39
C LYS A 38 -9.40 -9.56 0.22
N ARG A 39 -9.72 -8.64 -0.70
CA ARG A 39 -8.91 -8.30 -1.88
C ARG A 39 -7.52 -7.82 -1.51
N TYR A 40 -7.40 -7.11 -0.39
CA TYR A 40 -6.12 -6.58 0.09
C TYR A 40 -5.25 -7.68 0.72
N LEU A 41 -5.84 -8.77 1.20
CA LEU A 41 -5.17 -9.83 1.94
C LEU A 41 -4.61 -10.97 1.07
N LEU A 42 -5.14 -11.19 -0.15
CA LEU A 42 -4.72 -12.34 -0.96
C LEU A 42 -3.21 -12.36 -1.25
N GLY A 43 -2.65 -11.27 -1.80
CA GLY A 43 -1.21 -11.15 -2.08
C GLY A 43 -0.33 -11.36 -0.83
N PRO A 44 -0.59 -10.63 0.28
CA PRO A 44 0.09 -10.86 1.56
C PRO A 44 0.01 -12.31 2.06
N LEU A 45 -1.16 -12.97 1.97
CA LEU A 45 -1.32 -14.35 2.41
C LEU A 45 -0.47 -15.33 1.59
N TYR A 46 -0.36 -15.11 0.27
CA TYR A 46 0.54 -15.91 -0.57
C TYR A 46 2.01 -15.74 -0.17
N LEU A 47 2.44 -14.52 0.20
CA LEU A 47 3.80 -14.29 0.72
C LEU A 47 4.04 -15.04 2.04
N LEU A 48 3.07 -15.11 2.94
CA LEU A 48 3.18 -15.83 4.21
C LEU A 48 3.41 -17.35 4.03
N VAL A 49 2.99 -17.92 2.90
CA VAL A 49 3.25 -19.33 2.56
C VAL A 49 4.40 -19.50 1.57
N ASN A 50 5.22 -18.45 1.41
CA ASN A 50 6.37 -18.41 0.52
C ASN A 50 6.03 -18.70 -0.96
N ASP A 51 4.79 -18.44 -1.38
CA ASP A 51 4.35 -18.54 -2.76
C ASP A 51 4.47 -17.18 -3.44
N LEU A 52 5.68 -16.85 -3.86
CA LEU A 52 5.99 -15.58 -4.52
C LEU A 52 5.20 -15.40 -5.82
N LYS A 53 5.03 -16.48 -6.61
CA LYS A 53 4.30 -16.43 -7.88
C LYS A 53 2.82 -16.13 -7.64
N GLY A 54 2.20 -16.85 -6.70
CA GLY A 54 0.82 -16.62 -6.29
C GLY A 54 0.61 -15.19 -5.77
N ALA A 55 1.56 -14.66 -5.00
CA ALA A 55 1.51 -13.29 -4.51
C ALA A 55 1.50 -12.27 -5.66
N VAL A 56 2.47 -12.36 -6.59
CA VAL A 56 2.55 -11.45 -7.75
C VAL A 56 1.28 -11.54 -8.60
N THR A 57 0.83 -12.74 -8.93
CA THR A 57 -0.41 -12.94 -9.70
C THR A 57 -1.63 -12.34 -8.99
N SER A 58 -1.72 -12.46 -7.67
CA SER A 58 -2.81 -11.86 -6.90
C SER A 58 -2.78 -10.34 -6.93
N PHE A 59 -1.60 -9.72 -6.83
CA PHE A 59 -1.48 -8.27 -6.92
C PHE A 59 -1.78 -7.74 -8.34
N GLU A 60 -1.37 -8.45 -9.38
CA GLU A 60 -1.74 -8.11 -10.78
C GLU A 60 -3.24 -8.24 -11.03
N TRP A 61 -3.87 -9.28 -10.49
CA TRP A 61 -5.33 -9.42 -10.52
C TRP A 61 -5.99 -8.23 -9.83
N TYR A 62 -5.54 -7.86 -8.63
CA TYR A 62 -6.06 -6.70 -7.92
C TYR A 62 -5.95 -5.42 -8.76
N ALA A 63 -4.78 -5.17 -9.37
CA ALA A 63 -4.53 -4.00 -10.23
C ALA A 63 -5.52 -3.89 -11.39
N ARG A 64 -5.85 -5.02 -12.02
CA ARG A 64 -6.75 -5.09 -13.18
C ARG A 64 -8.21 -5.01 -12.77
N THR A 65 -8.57 -5.59 -11.63
CA THR A 65 -9.96 -5.66 -11.16
C THR A 65 -10.39 -4.38 -10.44
N PHE A 66 -9.46 -3.68 -9.77
CA PHE A 66 -9.74 -2.48 -8.99
C PHE A 66 -8.81 -1.32 -9.38
N PRO A 67 -8.84 -0.85 -10.65
CA PRO A 67 -7.90 0.15 -11.15
C PRO A 67 -8.01 1.52 -10.46
N ASP A 68 -9.20 1.84 -9.94
CA ASP A 68 -9.45 3.11 -9.22
C ASP A 68 -9.31 3.01 -7.70
N ASP A 69 -9.02 1.82 -7.17
CA ASP A 69 -8.89 1.60 -5.74
C ASP A 69 -7.54 2.11 -5.21
N MET A 70 -7.62 3.00 -4.22
CA MET A 70 -6.47 3.63 -3.57
C MET A 70 -5.76 2.72 -2.56
N GLY A 71 -6.20 1.47 -2.46
CA GLY A 71 -5.52 0.40 -1.78
C GLY A 71 -5.46 0.56 -0.27
N GLU A 72 -4.68 -0.34 0.32
CA GLU A 72 -4.47 -0.45 1.75
C GLU A 72 -2.96 -0.32 2.01
N PRO A 73 -2.50 0.42 3.05
CA PRO A 73 -1.07 0.60 3.31
C PRO A 73 -0.24 -0.70 3.40
N PHE A 74 -0.65 -1.71 4.18
CA PHE A 74 0.05 -3.00 4.25
C PHE A 74 -0.01 -3.76 2.92
N HIS A 75 -1.08 -3.58 2.15
CA HIS A 75 -1.23 -4.25 0.85
C HIS A 75 -0.15 -3.77 -0.12
N TYR A 76 0.05 -2.45 -0.23
CA TYR A 76 1.14 -1.91 -1.06
C TYR A 76 2.52 -2.24 -0.51
N LEU A 77 2.68 -2.32 0.82
CA LEU A 77 3.93 -2.73 1.43
C LEU A 77 4.31 -4.16 1.02
N CYS A 78 3.38 -5.10 1.15
CA CYS A 78 3.58 -6.49 0.73
C CYS A 78 3.77 -6.61 -0.79
N TRP A 79 3.07 -5.80 -1.58
CA TRP A 79 3.25 -5.78 -3.04
C TRP A 79 4.65 -5.32 -3.42
N ALA A 80 5.16 -4.26 -2.79
CA ALA A 80 6.52 -3.80 -3.00
C ALA A 80 7.55 -4.91 -2.70
N LEU A 81 7.37 -5.64 -1.60
CA LEU A 81 8.23 -6.77 -1.25
C LEU A 81 8.15 -7.91 -2.28
N ALA A 82 6.96 -8.26 -2.76
CA ALA A 82 6.79 -9.29 -3.78
C ALA A 82 7.53 -8.91 -5.08
N LEU A 83 7.38 -7.67 -5.56
CA LEU A 83 8.07 -7.18 -6.75
C LEU A 83 9.59 -7.14 -6.56
N TYR A 84 10.05 -6.72 -5.39
CA TYR A 84 11.48 -6.73 -5.06
C TYR A 84 12.05 -8.15 -5.15
N ARG A 85 11.36 -9.12 -4.53
CA ARG A 85 11.75 -10.53 -4.55
C ARG A 85 11.68 -11.17 -5.94
N SER A 86 10.77 -10.71 -6.80
CA SER A 86 10.70 -11.17 -8.19
C SER A 86 11.69 -10.46 -9.12
N GLY A 87 12.45 -9.48 -8.62
CA GLY A 87 13.47 -8.74 -9.38
C GLY A 87 12.95 -7.49 -10.12
N ASP A 88 11.67 -7.15 -10.00
CA ASP A 88 11.12 -5.91 -10.57
C ASP A 88 11.37 -4.73 -9.63
N LEU A 89 12.61 -4.23 -9.62
CA LEU A 89 13.01 -3.14 -8.72
C LEU A 89 12.31 -1.81 -9.02
N VAL A 90 11.93 -1.56 -10.28
CA VAL A 90 11.22 -0.35 -10.70
C VAL A 90 9.79 -0.38 -10.15
N GLY A 91 9.07 -1.48 -10.39
CA GLY A 91 7.73 -1.69 -9.84
C GLY A 91 7.73 -1.71 -8.31
N ALA A 92 8.71 -2.38 -7.70
CA ALA A 92 8.87 -2.44 -6.26
C ALA A 92 9.05 -1.04 -5.63
N SER A 93 9.94 -0.23 -6.20
CA SER A 93 10.21 1.13 -5.70
C SER A 93 8.96 2.02 -5.82
N ARG A 94 8.23 1.89 -6.93
CA ARG A 94 6.95 2.59 -7.11
C ARG A 94 5.92 2.18 -6.05
N ARG A 95 5.71 0.88 -5.83
CA ARG A 95 4.77 0.39 -4.81
C ARG A 95 5.20 0.75 -3.39
N LEU A 96 6.50 0.77 -3.10
CA LEU A 96 7.00 1.18 -1.79
C LEU A 96 6.72 2.67 -1.52
N ARG A 97 6.86 3.54 -2.52
CA ARG A 97 6.48 4.96 -2.39
C ARG A 97 4.98 5.15 -2.24
N GLN A 98 4.16 4.33 -2.91
CA GLN A 98 2.72 4.35 -2.67
C GLN A 98 2.38 3.94 -1.24
N ALA A 99 3.02 2.88 -0.71
CA ALA A 99 2.87 2.49 0.70
C ALA A 99 3.32 3.61 1.66
N MET A 100 4.41 4.30 1.33
CA MET A 100 4.91 5.45 2.09
C MET A 100 3.88 6.59 2.17
N LEU A 101 3.22 6.90 1.06
CA LEU A 101 2.27 8.02 0.99
C LEU A 101 0.84 7.62 1.38
N SER A 102 0.52 6.33 1.41
CA SER A 102 -0.77 5.85 1.93
C SER A 102 -0.81 5.83 3.45
N ASN A 103 0.33 5.65 4.12
CA ASN A 103 0.48 5.90 5.54
C ASN A 103 1.93 6.32 5.85
N LEU A 104 2.11 7.59 6.24
CA LEU A 104 3.43 8.19 6.50
C LEU A 104 4.18 7.58 7.69
N TYR A 105 3.53 6.73 8.48
CA TYR A 105 4.08 6.09 9.67
C TYR A 105 4.46 4.62 9.43
N LEU A 106 3.93 3.98 8.38
CA LEU A 106 4.13 2.55 8.11
C LEU A 106 5.59 2.21 7.78
N LEU A 107 6.20 2.90 6.83
CA LEU A 107 7.60 2.66 6.48
C LEU A 107 8.58 3.04 7.59
N PRO A 108 8.44 4.19 8.28
CA PRO A 108 9.25 4.48 9.46
C PRO A 108 9.16 3.38 10.51
N HIS A 109 7.95 2.87 10.80
CA HIS A 109 7.77 1.77 11.73
C HIS A 109 8.50 0.49 11.28
N LEU A 110 8.34 0.07 10.02
CA LEU A 110 9.07 -1.06 9.44
C LEU A 110 10.59 -0.90 9.56
N LEU A 111 11.10 0.31 9.36
CA LEU A 111 12.53 0.62 9.37
C LEU A 111 13.09 0.94 10.77
N GLY A 112 12.28 0.82 11.83
CA GLY A 112 12.70 1.18 13.19
C GLY A 112 13.05 2.66 13.37
N ILE A 113 12.49 3.54 12.53
CA ILE A 113 12.67 4.99 12.60
C ILE A 113 11.54 5.58 13.44
N GLU A 114 11.90 6.34 14.47
CA GLU A 114 10.91 7.06 15.25
C GLU A 114 10.25 8.17 14.41
N GLN A 115 8.93 8.10 14.29
CA GLN A 115 8.13 9.09 13.57
C GLN A 115 7.06 9.67 14.51
N PRO A 116 7.16 10.95 14.93
CA PRO A 116 6.13 11.59 15.72
C PRO A 116 4.84 11.77 14.90
N LYS A 117 3.69 11.92 15.59
CA LYS A 117 2.44 12.27 14.92
C LYS A 117 2.62 13.60 14.20
N LEU A 118 2.24 13.64 12.93
CA LEU A 118 2.34 14.80 12.08
C LEU A 118 1.07 15.66 12.24
N ASN A 119 1.25 16.96 12.45
CA ASN A 119 0.16 17.93 12.40
C ASN A 119 -0.16 18.25 10.93
N ILE A 120 -0.94 17.37 10.29
CA ILE A 120 -1.41 17.47 8.92
C ILE A 120 -2.86 17.00 8.86
N ARG A 121 -3.57 17.34 7.78
CA ARG A 121 -4.84 16.69 7.47
C ARG A 121 -4.59 15.22 7.14
N HIS A 122 -5.32 14.32 7.79
CA HIS A 122 -5.45 12.91 7.38
C HIS A 122 -6.77 12.72 6.65
N GLY A 123 -6.76 11.98 5.54
CA GLY A 123 -7.97 11.70 4.75
C GLY A 123 -8.89 10.68 5.42
N SER A 124 -8.30 9.79 6.21
CA SER A 124 -8.97 8.67 6.88
C SER A 124 -8.20 8.23 8.13
N ASN A 125 -8.77 7.29 8.89
CA ASN A 125 -8.09 6.61 9.99
C ASN A 125 -6.91 5.73 9.50
N VAL A 126 -6.93 5.23 8.27
CA VAL A 126 -5.82 4.41 7.73
C VAL A 126 -4.58 5.24 7.43
N ASP A 127 -4.72 6.55 7.24
CA ASP A 127 -3.58 7.46 7.03
C ASP A 127 -2.92 7.89 8.36
N GLN A 128 -3.55 7.61 9.52
CA GLN A 128 -3.12 8.04 10.85
C GLN A 128 -2.08 7.09 11.47
N LYS A 129 -1.40 7.53 12.55
CA LYS A 129 -0.36 6.73 13.21
C LYS A 129 -0.95 5.52 13.94
N GLU A 130 -2.17 5.66 14.43
CA GLU A 130 -2.95 4.64 15.16
C GLU A 130 -3.20 3.40 14.31
N TYR A 131 -3.20 3.55 12.97
CA TYR A 131 -3.30 2.44 12.04
C TYR A 131 -2.25 1.35 12.31
N LEU A 132 -1.06 1.70 12.80
CA LEU A 132 0.01 0.75 13.13
C LEU A 132 -0.41 -0.29 14.18
N GLN A 133 -1.42 0.00 15.01
CA GLN A 133 -1.96 -0.96 15.98
C GLN A 133 -2.67 -2.15 15.32
N TYR A 134 -3.08 -2.00 14.06
CA TYR A 134 -3.76 -3.03 13.29
C TYR A 134 -2.82 -3.77 12.34
N LEU A 135 -1.55 -3.34 12.25
CA LEU A 135 -0.56 -3.95 11.38
C LEU A 135 -0.22 -5.36 11.86
N PRO A 136 -0.42 -6.40 11.04
CA PRO A 136 -0.07 -7.76 11.43
C PRO A 136 1.44 -7.94 11.51
N HIS A 137 1.93 -8.49 12.64
CA HIS A 137 3.35 -8.73 12.87
C HIS A 137 3.96 -9.66 11.82
N GLU A 138 3.17 -10.63 11.34
CA GLU A 138 3.57 -11.60 10.32
C GLU A 138 3.99 -10.89 9.01
N PHE A 139 3.38 -9.74 8.70
CA PHE A 139 3.76 -8.96 7.51
C PHE A 139 5.06 -8.18 7.69
N ILE A 140 5.42 -7.83 8.93
CA ILE A 140 6.72 -7.22 9.24
C ILE A 140 7.82 -8.28 9.16
N GLU A 141 7.57 -9.48 9.70
CA GLU A 141 8.51 -10.60 9.69
C GLU A 141 8.84 -11.11 8.29
N LEU A 142 8.01 -10.80 7.29
CA LEU A 142 8.32 -11.07 5.88
C LEU A 142 9.58 -10.32 5.41
N TRP A 143 10.01 -9.24 6.05
CA TRP A 143 11.12 -8.40 5.56
C TRP A 143 12.47 -8.87 6.11
N ASP A 144 13.29 -9.48 5.24
CA ASP A 144 14.68 -9.83 5.57
C ASP A 144 15.62 -8.60 5.56
N THR A 145 16.85 -8.78 6.04
CA THR A 145 17.84 -7.70 6.13
C THR A 145 18.12 -7.02 4.79
N LYS A 146 18.13 -7.75 3.68
CA LYS A 146 18.39 -7.17 2.34
C LYS A 146 17.20 -6.32 1.87
N ALA A 147 15.98 -6.83 2.07
CA ALA A 147 14.76 -6.11 1.77
C ALA A 147 14.62 -4.84 2.63
N LEU A 148 14.94 -4.91 3.93
CA LEU A 148 14.95 -3.75 4.82
C LEU A 148 15.99 -2.71 4.42
N GLN A 149 17.20 -3.14 4.04
CA GLN A 149 18.24 -2.24 3.55
C GLN A 149 17.79 -1.54 2.26
N TRP A 150 17.26 -2.30 1.30
CA TRP A 150 16.69 -1.73 0.06
C TRP A 150 15.56 -0.73 0.37
N ALA A 151 14.61 -1.10 1.24
CA ALA A 151 13.52 -0.22 1.61
C ALA A 151 14.01 1.08 2.26
N ARG A 152 15.06 1.00 3.10
CA ARG A 152 15.71 2.17 3.68
C ARG A 152 16.29 3.07 2.60
N GLU A 153 17.07 2.52 1.68
CA GLU A 153 17.68 3.26 0.56
C GLU A 153 16.61 3.95 -0.30
N THR A 154 15.55 3.24 -0.67
CA THR A 154 14.43 3.81 -1.42
C THR A 154 13.73 4.90 -0.61
N PHE A 155 13.47 4.69 0.68
CA PHE A 155 12.80 5.67 1.56
C PHE A 155 13.61 6.97 1.75
N THR A 156 14.94 6.85 1.85
CA THR A 156 15.86 7.98 2.00
C THR A 156 16.29 8.61 0.69
N SER A 157 15.95 8.02 -0.45
CA SER A 157 16.32 8.56 -1.76
C SER A 157 15.84 10.02 -1.94
N PRO A 158 16.55 10.84 -2.72
CA PRO A 158 16.13 12.23 -2.97
C PRO A 158 14.72 12.33 -3.54
N GLU A 159 14.34 11.40 -4.42
CA GLU A 159 13.00 11.35 -5.00
C GLU A 159 11.91 11.09 -3.95
N SER A 160 12.06 10.03 -3.16
CA SER A 160 11.09 9.71 -2.08
C SER A 160 11.02 10.82 -1.05
N SER A 161 12.15 11.46 -0.72
CA SER A 161 12.20 12.58 0.20
C SER A 161 11.46 13.81 -0.34
N ARG A 162 11.63 14.15 -1.63
CA ARG A 162 10.87 15.23 -2.28
C ARG A 162 9.37 14.94 -2.26
N MET A 163 8.95 13.74 -2.68
CA MET A 163 7.54 13.35 -2.70
C MET A 163 6.92 13.41 -1.30
N ARG A 164 7.59 12.81 -0.30
CA ARG A 164 7.12 12.80 1.09
C ARG A 164 7.03 14.21 1.67
N ASN A 165 8.03 15.05 1.44
CA ASN A 165 8.02 16.43 1.94
C ASN A 165 6.88 17.23 1.30
N ARG A 166 6.66 17.08 -0.01
CA ARG A 166 5.56 17.76 -0.70
C ARG A 166 4.19 17.27 -0.21
N PHE A 167 4.03 15.98 -0.02
CA PHE A 167 2.81 15.39 0.53
C PHE A 167 2.50 15.93 1.94
N ILE A 168 3.51 16.00 2.81
CA ILE A 168 3.37 16.58 4.16
C ILE A 168 3.02 18.07 4.08
N GLU A 169 3.66 18.83 3.19
CA GLU A 169 3.39 20.26 2.99
C GLU A 169 1.93 20.50 2.58
N ILE A 170 1.44 19.76 1.58
CA ILE A 170 0.03 19.80 1.15
C ILE A 170 -0.90 19.47 2.32
N GLY A 171 -0.61 18.41 3.07
CA GLY A 171 -1.38 18.02 4.25
C GLY A 171 -1.44 19.11 5.31
N ARG A 172 -0.37 19.90 5.51
CA ARG A 172 -0.38 21.07 6.41
C ARG A 172 -1.27 22.20 5.89
N GLN A 173 -1.18 22.52 4.60
CA GLN A 173 -1.98 23.57 3.98
C GLN A 173 -3.48 23.23 4.06
N LEU A 174 -3.83 21.96 3.80
CA LEU A 174 -5.21 21.47 3.82
C LEU A 174 -5.90 21.51 5.20
N LEU A 175 -5.17 21.70 6.31
CA LEU A 175 -5.76 21.85 7.64
C LEU A 175 -6.68 23.07 7.72
N ASN A 176 -6.25 24.19 7.14
CA ASN A 176 -6.93 25.47 7.28
C ASN A 176 -7.45 26.02 5.94
N GLU A 177 -7.08 25.41 4.81
CA GLU A 177 -7.54 25.86 3.49
C GLU A 177 -9.05 25.66 3.32
N PRO A 178 -9.85 26.73 3.12
CA PRO A 178 -11.30 26.61 2.94
C PRO A 178 -11.66 25.89 1.64
N VAL A 179 -12.92 25.46 1.52
CA VAL A 179 -13.40 24.86 0.27
C VAL A 179 -13.35 25.90 -0.85
N GLY A 180 -12.55 25.61 -1.88
CA GLY A 180 -12.33 26.53 -2.99
C GLY A 180 -11.36 25.96 -4.03
N PRO A 181 -11.02 26.74 -5.07
CA PRO A 181 -10.11 26.31 -6.14
C PRO A 181 -8.74 25.84 -5.64
N ASN A 182 -8.16 26.54 -4.67
CA ASN A 182 -6.86 26.19 -4.08
C ASN A 182 -6.90 24.81 -3.39
N ARG A 183 -7.92 24.57 -2.54
CA ARG A 183 -8.12 23.26 -1.91
C ARG A 183 -8.28 22.15 -2.94
N LYS A 184 -9.03 22.38 -4.02
CA LYS A 184 -9.21 21.40 -5.10
C LYS A 184 -7.88 21.05 -5.75
N GLN A 185 -7.04 22.05 -6.03
CA GLN A 185 -5.70 21.83 -6.58
C GLN A 185 -4.81 21.03 -5.63
N LEU A 186 -4.80 21.39 -4.34
CA LEU A 186 -4.02 20.67 -3.33
C LEU A 186 -4.45 19.21 -3.18
N VAL A 187 -5.76 18.94 -3.14
CA VAL A 187 -6.30 17.56 -3.07
C VAL A 187 -5.97 16.78 -4.35
N ALA A 188 -6.05 17.41 -5.52
CA ALA A 188 -5.66 16.76 -6.77
C ALA A 188 -4.17 16.39 -6.77
N GLU A 189 -3.30 17.30 -6.35
CA GLU A 189 -1.87 17.02 -6.24
C GLU A 189 -1.55 15.93 -5.22
N GLU A 190 -2.21 15.94 -4.04
CA GLU A 190 -2.11 14.88 -3.03
C GLU A 190 -2.47 13.50 -3.62
N PHE A 191 -3.53 13.45 -4.42
CA PHE A 191 -3.99 12.23 -5.07
C PHE A 191 -3.01 11.71 -6.13
N GLU A 192 -2.48 12.60 -6.97
CA GLU A 192 -1.47 12.26 -7.98
C GLU A 192 -0.15 11.76 -7.36
N LEU A 193 0.27 12.38 -6.25
CA LEU A 193 1.39 11.92 -5.43
C LEU A 193 1.16 10.47 -4.96
N ARG A 194 -0.03 10.16 -4.41
CA ARG A 194 -0.37 8.82 -3.92
C ARG A 194 -0.50 7.78 -5.02
N ARG A 195 -1.05 8.13 -6.18
CA ARG A 195 -1.10 7.23 -7.34
C ARG A 195 0.29 6.93 -7.91
N GLY A 196 1.29 7.77 -7.60
CA GLY A 196 2.63 7.63 -8.14
C GLY A 196 2.69 7.99 -9.63
N GLN A 197 1.82 8.89 -10.09
CA GLN A 197 1.71 9.35 -11.48
C GLN A 197 2.48 10.66 -11.75
N ILE A 198 3.34 11.11 -10.83
CA ILE A 198 4.21 12.26 -11.11
C ILE A 198 5.36 11.82 -12.00
N GLY A 199 5.17 11.91 -13.32
CA GLY A 199 6.25 11.80 -14.30
C GLY A 199 5.89 11.31 -15.70
N ASP A 200 4.80 10.57 -15.90
CA ASP A 200 4.39 10.13 -17.24
C ASP A 200 3.35 11.10 -17.82
N THR A 201 3.79 12.32 -18.11
CA THR A 201 3.10 13.05 -19.19
C THR A 201 3.50 12.32 -20.47
N PRO A 202 2.57 11.76 -21.26
CA PRO A 202 2.94 11.30 -22.58
C PRO A 202 3.45 12.52 -23.33
N THR A 203 4.75 12.53 -23.66
CA THR A 203 5.25 13.40 -24.73
C THR A 203 4.39 13.07 -25.94
N LYS A 204 3.44 13.95 -26.24
CA LYS A 204 2.77 13.97 -27.54
C LYS A 204 3.88 14.06 -28.58
N LYS A 205 4.11 12.97 -29.29
CA LYS A 205 4.70 12.96 -30.61
C LYS A 205 3.67 12.37 -31.55
#